data_AF-A0A640W1W4-F1
#
_entry.id   AF-A0A640W1W4-F1
#
_cell.length_a   1.000
_cell.length_b   1.000
_cell.length_c   1.000
_cell.angle_alpha   90.00
_cell.angle_beta   90.00
_cell.angle_gamma   90.00
#
_symmetry.space_group_name_H-M   'P 1'
#
loop_
_entity.id
_entity.type
_entity.pdbx_description
1 polymer ?
#
loop_
_entity_poly.entity_id
_entity_poly.type
_entity_poly.pdbx_seq_one_letter_code
_entity_poly.pdbx_strand_id
1 'polypeptide(L)'
;MRKLIAVGLTFLFILPAAGLLNYNEGEKKHMIYDGEKSIYIKAGEDFYIHFNSSSGLSFDEQNFNLTIEEKKAVARSPSWIRLRLARQFELIENAGDYARLILNSPSRYTDEIAFSVATCPVNAMPSPELLYDNVRYIYKNAEYLDYTRLIELENGSTTVEYTILENGEEKHIVCPMSIYYWYVVHPRITFEDAEYVYGKFWREYLFYHNDIGYPLLMEKLQGIKYLWDNATYYPPAHRTWKWSMENHPTAIETLNYWVGKTVNQLATGDRPGQPNVIAHEHNGFCGELQQISVAAQRAALIPSVGICDLGEDHVWREFWCNGWHECDNWWADGGGCVANYSEYRYRWGKIISALFAWRGDSSIYDVTPKYIKAGDRGIVEVSVVDSFGNPVDGARVIVFGSWKANNFKNRLWGKTVGRIWQMMPNEIKKKWEDKYEKAWKFYRERVPGLVPWVWPSIWNYTNMDGKCKFNLGLGHSYLFLINKDDIFYYGPFTIGKSNSLHYYVTIFPNATRHLHVHFILPDIHERMRRAIYYRRKWRLRVQHFICS
;
A
#
# COMPACT_ATOMS: atom_id res chain seq x y z
N MET A 1 -24.31 -24.77 23.04
CA MET A 1 -23.52 -23.99 22.04
C MET A 1 -22.11 -24.53 21.79
N ARG A 2 -21.10 -24.39 22.67
CA ARG A 2 -19.70 -24.76 22.33
C ARG A 2 -19.49 -26.19 21.78
N LYS A 3 -20.19 -27.21 22.32
CA LYS A 3 -20.11 -28.59 21.78
C LYS A 3 -20.79 -28.77 20.40
N LEU A 4 -21.84 -27.99 20.08
CA LEU A 4 -22.50 -28.03 18.78
C LEU A 4 -21.65 -27.37 17.68
N ILE A 5 -20.93 -26.29 18.02
CA ILE A 5 -19.98 -25.63 17.10
C ILE A 5 -18.79 -26.57 16.83
N ALA A 6 -18.29 -27.28 17.84
CA ALA A 6 -17.25 -28.29 17.66
C ALA A 6 -17.72 -29.45 16.74
N VAL A 7 -18.92 -30.01 16.97
CA VAL A 7 -19.49 -31.07 16.12
C VAL A 7 -19.77 -30.58 14.69
N GLY A 8 -20.25 -29.34 14.52
CA GLY A 8 -20.44 -28.73 13.20
C GLY A 8 -19.12 -28.57 12.43
N LEU A 9 -18.05 -28.15 13.12
CA LEU A 9 -16.70 -28.11 12.54
C LEU A 9 -16.19 -29.52 12.21
N THR A 10 -16.39 -30.52 13.07
CA THR A 10 -15.99 -31.91 12.77
C THR A 10 -16.73 -32.47 11.55
N PHE A 11 -18.00 -32.15 11.34
CA PHE A 11 -18.72 -32.51 10.11
C PHE A 11 -18.17 -31.79 8.86
N LEU A 12 -17.83 -30.49 8.98
CA LEU A 12 -17.16 -29.72 7.93
C LEU A 12 -15.75 -30.26 7.57
N PHE A 13 -15.01 -30.81 8.54
CA PHE A 13 -13.68 -31.37 8.32
C PHE A 13 -13.64 -32.81 7.80
N ILE A 14 -14.70 -33.61 8.00
CA ILE A 14 -14.74 -35.01 7.55
C ILE A 14 -15.37 -35.18 6.16
N LEU A 15 -16.28 -34.29 5.75
CA LEU A 15 -16.95 -34.37 4.44
C LEU A 15 -16.06 -34.24 3.18
N PRO A 16 -14.86 -33.62 3.18
CA PRO A 16 -13.97 -33.65 2.02
C PRO A 16 -13.36 -35.03 1.73
N ALA A 17 -13.33 -35.95 2.72
CA ALA A 17 -12.56 -37.18 2.66
C ALA A 17 -13.29 -38.39 2.04
N ALA A 18 -14.60 -38.29 1.78
CA ALA A 18 -15.43 -39.38 1.26
C ALA A 18 -15.82 -39.21 -0.24
N GLY A 19 -15.11 -38.35 -0.96
CA GLY A 19 -15.29 -38.08 -2.40
C GLY A 19 -14.13 -38.57 -3.28
N LEU A 20 -13.29 -39.46 -2.77
CA LEU A 20 -12.22 -40.14 -3.51
C LEU A 20 -12.75 -41.42 -4.16
N LEU A 21 -12.19 -41.77 -5.33
CA LEU A 21 -12.47 -42.96 -6.15
C LEU A 21 -13.76 -42.92 -6.99
N ASN A 22 -13.65 -42.34 -8.19
CA ASN A 22 -13.79 -43.12 -9.42
C ASN A 22 -13.23 -42.32 -10.62
N TYR A 23 -12.09 -42.77 -11.12
CA TYR A 23 -11.50 -42.29 -12.37
C TYR A 23 -12.12 -43.07 -13.51
N ASN A 24 -12.95 -42.42 -14.33
CA ASN A 24 -13.34 -42.92 -15.64
C ASN A 24 -12.71 -42.02 -16.71
N GLU A 25 -11.72 -42.56 -17.43
CA GLU A 25 -11.39 -42.08 -18.78
C GLU A 25 -12.66 -42.12 -19.64
N GLY A 26 -13.03 -41.01 -20.28
CA GLY A 26 -14.30 -41.00 -21.02
C GLY A 26 -14.78 -39.72 -21.68
N GLU A 27 -14.14 -38.55 -21.46
CA GLU A 27 -14.42 -37.35 -22.27
C GLU A 27 -13.10 -36.80 -22.82
N LYS A 28 -12.95 -36.84 -24.15
CA LYS A 28 -11.86 -36.12 -24.83
C LYS A 28 -12.06 -34.64 -24.59
N LYS A 29 -11.17 -34.01 -23.82
CA LYS A 29 -11.01 -32.56 -23.83
C LYS A 29 -10.76 -32.16 -25.29
N HIS A 30 -11.70 -31.44 -25.91
CA HIS A 30 -11.42 -30.81 -27.19
C HIS A 30 -10.36 -29.74 -26.95
N MET A 31 -9.17 -29.95 -27.50
CA MET A 31 -8.08 -28.99 -27.49
C MET A 31 -8.51 -27.83 -28.40
N ILE A 32 -8.92 -26.71 -27.79
CA ILE A 32 -9.50 -25.56 -28.50
C ILE A 32 -8.41 -24.79 -29.27
N TYR A 33 -7.18 -24.79 -28.76
CA TYR A 33 -6.00 -24.26 -29.41
C TYR A 33 -4.74 -24.98 -28.89
N ASP A 34 -3.78 -25.20 -29.78
CA ASP A 34 -2.42 -25.63 -29.50
C ASP A 34 -1.52 -25.03 -30.58
N GLY A 35 -0.40 -24.43 -30.19
CA GLY A 35 0.47 -23.67 -31.09
C GLY A 35 1.28 -22.59 -30.39
N GLU A 36 2.36 -22.20 -31.05
CA GLU A 36 3.26 -21.13 -30.62
C GLU A 36 3.05 -19.89 -31.50
N LYS A 37 2.95 -18.71 -30.88
CA LYS A 37 2.87 -17.43 -31.59
C LYS A 37 3.84 -16.41 -31.00
N SER A 38 4.99 -16.23 -31.64
CA SER A 38 5.91 -15.14 -31.35
C SER A 38 5.44 -13.86 -32.06
N ILE A 39 5.36 -12.75 -31.33
CA ILE A 39 5.10 -11.42 -31.89
C ILE A 39 6.10 -10.42 -31.31
N TYR A 40 6.56 -9.51 -32.17
CA TYR A 40 7.41 -8.39 -31.80
C TYR A 40 6.52 -7.18 -31.53
N ILE A 41 6.41 -6.80 -30.25
CA ILE A 41 5.69 -5.61 -29.80
C ILE A 41 6.71 -4.48 -29.67
N LYS A 42 6.55 -3.36 -30.38
CA LYS A 42 7.44 -2.20 -30.19
C LYS A 42 7.16 -1.51 -28.86
N ALA A 43 8.11 -0.71 -28.38
CA ALA A 43 7.90 0.13 -27.20
C ALA A 43 6.70 1.07 -27.42
N GLY A 44 5.65 0.91 -26.62
CA GLY A 44 4.39 1.68 -26.73
C GLY A 44 3.35 1.10 -27.70
N GLU A 45 3.58 -0.08 -28.26
CA GLU A 45 2.53 -0.92 -28.86
C GLU A 45 2.01 -1.93 -27.83
N ASP A 46 0.81 -2.47 -28.07
CA ASP A 46 0.16 -3.48 -27.23
C ASP A 46 -0.31 -4.65 -28.10
N PHE A 47 -0.43 -5.82 -27.51
CA PHE A 47 -0.93 -7.02 -28.19
C PHE A 47 -2.00 -7.71 -27.37
N TYR A 48 -3.13 -7.99 -28.02
CA TYR A 48 -4.32 -8.52 -27.37
C TYR A 48 -4.59 -9.96 -27.81
N ILE A 49 -4.89 -10.80 -26.82
CA ILE A 49 -5.21 -12.20 -27.00
C ILE A 49 -6.62 -12.40 -26.43
N HIS A 50 -7.61 -12.49 -27.30
CA HIS A 50 -9.00 -12.74 -26.92
C HIS A 50 -9.28 -14.24 -26.96
N PHE A 51 -9.71 -14.81 -25.84
CA PHE A 51 -10.18 -16.20 -25.79
C PHE A 51 -11.69 -16.27 -25.91
N ASN A 52 -12.16 -17.02 -26.91
CA ASN A 52 -13.58 -17.36 -27.09
C ASN A 52 -13.74 -18.89 -27.02
N SER A 53 -14.65 -19.35 -26.17
CA SER A 53 -14.90 -20.78 -25.95
C SER A 53 -15.46 -21.52 -27.16
N SER A 54 -15.96 -20.83 -28.19
CA SER A 54 -16.45 -21.43 -29.44
C SER A 54 -15.54 -21.22 -30.66
N SER A 55 -14.58 -20.29 -30.61
CA SER A 55 -13.68 -19.98 -31.76
C SER A 55 -12.18 -19.95 -31.43
N GLY A 56 -11.78 -20.24 -30.20
CA GLY A 56 -10.38 -20.27 -29.77
C GLY A 56 -9.80 -18.87 -29.52
N LEU A 57 -8.50 -18.71 -29.79
CA LEU A 57 -7.79 -17.44 -29.64
C LEU A 57 -7.96 -16.57 -30.89
N SER A 58 -8.51 -15.37 -30.73
CA SER A 58 -8.36 -14.29 -31.72
C SER A 58 -7.28 -13.29 -31.27
N PHE A 59 -6.70 -12.62 -32.26
CA PHE A 59 -5.54 -11.77 -32.11
C PHE A 59 -5.81 -10.47 -32.86
N ASP A 60 -6.37 -9.51 -32.15
CA ASP A 60 -7.00 -8.32 -32.73
C ASP A 60 -6.26 -7.05 -32.24
N GLU A 61 -6.27 -5.98 -33.04
CA GLU A 61 -5.92 -4.66 -32.54
C GLU A 61 -7.05 -4.16 -31.63
N GLN A 62 -6.75 -3.68 -30.40
CA GLN A 62 -7.80 -3.18 -29.52
C GLN A 62 -8.42 -1.90 -30.10
N ASN A 63 -9.63 -2.06 -30.63
CA ASN A 63 -10.47 -0.97 -31.07
C ASN A 63 -11.34 -0.49 -29.90
N PHE A 64 -10.94 0.62 -29.27
CA PHE A 64 -11.74 1.26 -28.23
C PHE A 64 -12.99 1.92 -28.82
N ASN A 65 -14.16 1.68 -28.23
CA ASN A 65 -15.46 2.21 -28.66
C ASN A 65 -15.68 3.66 -28.18
N LEU A 66 -14.74 4.53 -28.53
CA LEU A 66 -14.72 5.93 -28.10
C LEU A 66 -15.52 6.86 -29.01
N THR A 67 -16.12 7.89 -28.41
CA THR A 67 -16.75 9.00 -29.14
C THR A 67 -15.71 9.83 -29.90
N ILE A 68 -16.18 10.71 -30.80
CA ILE A 68 -15.32 11.62 -31.56
C ILE A 68 -14.58 12.59 -30.61
N GLU A 69 -15.20 12.95 -29.49
CA GLU A 69 -14.62 13.86 -28.49
C GLU A 69 -13.50 13.18 -27.69
N GLU A 70 -13.75 11.98 -27.17
CA GLU A 70 -12.73 11.14 -26.51
C GLU A 70 -11.54 10.84 -27.44
N LYS A 71 -11.79 10.49 -28.71
CA LYS A 71 -10.72 10.25 -29.71
C LYS A 71 -9.84 11.48 -29.91
N LYS A 72 -10.42 12.70 -29.92
CA LYS A 72 -9.65 13.95 -29.98
C LYS A 72 -8.85 14.19 -28.71
N ALA A 73 -9.42 13.91 -27.52
CA ALA A 73 -8.71 14.03 -26.25
C ALA A 73 -7.50 13.08 -26.19
N VAL A 74 -7.68 11.80 -26.54
CA VAL A 74 -6.59 10.81 -26.66
C VAL A 74 -5.54 11.25 -27.68
N ALA A 75 -5.94 11.73 -28.86
CA ALA A 75 -4.99 12.20 -29.87
C ALA A 75 -4.21 13.46 -29.44
N ARG A 76 -4.81 14.31 -28.60
CA ARG A 76 -4.15 15.49 -28.02
C ARG A 76 -3.14 15.13 -26.93
N SER A 77 -3.41 14.08 -26.16
CA SER A 77 -2.51 13.61 -25.10
C SER A 77 -1.17 13.08 -25.65
N PRO A 78 -0.09 13.07 -24.83
CA PRO A 78 1.19 12.47 -25.21
C PRO A 78 1.08 10.98 -25.55
N SER A 79 1.90 10.49 -26.48
CA SER A 79 1.84 9.10 -26.98
C SER A 79 1.86 8.05 -25.87
N TRP A 80 2.72 8.23 -24.87
CA TRP A 80 2.95 7.28 -23.77
C TRP A 80 1.76 7.05 -22.83
N ILE A 81 0.75 7.94 -22.81
CA ILE A 81 -0.45 7.80 -21.96
C ILE A 81 -1.72 7.42 -22.75
N ARG A 82 -1.70 7.54 -24.09
CA ARG A 82 -2.90 7.41 -24.95
C ARG A 82 -3.68 6.13 -24.72
N LEU A 83 -3.01 4.98 -24.66
CA LEU A 83 -3.68 3.68 -24.48
C LEU A 83 -4.38 3.59 -23.11
N ARG A 84 -3.71 4.00 -22.04
CA ARG A 84 -4.29 3.95 -20.68
C ARG A 84 -5.49 4.89 -20.58
N LEU A 85 -5.39 6.08 -21.17
CA LEU A 85 -6.51 7.03 -21.25
C LEU A 85 -7.68 6.48 -22.07
N ALA A 86 -7.41 5.89 -23.24
CA ALA A 86 -8.43 5.26 -24.08
C ALA A 86 -9.16 4.12 -23.35
N ARG A 87 -8.41 3.25 -22.66
CA ARG A 87 -8.96 2.18 -21.83
C ARG A 87 -9.79 2.73 -20.67
N GLN A 88 -9.35 3.81 -20.02
CA GLN A 88 -10.11 4.42 -18.93
C GLN A 88 -11.44 5.02 -19.42
N PHE A 89 -11.46 5.65 -20.60
CA PHE A 89 -12.68 6.21 -21.18
C PHE A 89 -13.75 5.15 -21.47
N GLU A 90 -13.40 3.89 -21.72
CA GLU A 90 -14.40 2.80 -21.80
C GLU A 90 -14.97 2.36 -20.44
N LEU A 91 -14.30 2.70 -19.33
CA LEU A 91 -14.63 2.23 -17.99
C LEU A 91 -15.36 3.27 -17.13
N ILE A 92 -15.29 4.55 -17.46
CA ILE A 92 -15.90 5.64 -16.68
C ILE A 92 -17.17 6.19 -17.37
N GLU A 93 -18.26 6.28 -16.63
CA GLU A 93 -19.58 6.64 -17.18
C GLU A 93 -19.63 8.05 -17.81
N ASN A 94 -18.83 8.98 -17.28
CA ASN A 94 -18.79 10.38 -17.72
C ASN A 94 -17.49 10.74 -18.50
N ALA A 95 -16.96 9.81 -19.30
CA ALA A 95 -15.75 10.00 -20.11
C ALA A 95 -15.70 11.31 -20.92
N GLY A 96 -16.85 11.74 -21.46
CA GLY A 96 -16.99 12.99 -22.22
C GLY A 96 -16.64 14.26 -21.44
N ASP A 97 -16.86 14.31 -20.11
CA ASP A 97 -16.47 15.46 -19.29
C ASP A 97 -14.96 15.59 -19.16
N TYR A 98 -14.27 14.46 -18.94
CA TYR A 98 -12.80 14.42 -18.89
C TYR A 98 -12.17 14.64 -20.27
N ALA A 99 -12.82 14.19 -21.35
CA ALA A 99 -12.40 14.51 -22.71
C ALA A 99 -12.50 16.02 -22.98
N ARG A 100 -13.60 16.68 -22.57
CA ARG A 100 -13.74 18.15 -22.61
C ARG A 100 -12.69 18.85 -21.78
N LEU A 101 -12.40 18.37 -20.57
CA LEU A 101 -11.34 18.92 -19.71
C LEU A 101 -9.99 18.94 -20.42
N ILE A 102 -9.58 17.81 -21.02
CA ILE A 102 -8.31 17.69 -21.77
C ILE A 102 -8.30 18.62 -23.00
N LEU A 103 -9.42 18.73 -23.71
CA LEU A 103 -9.53 19.56 -24.92
C LEU A 103 -9.59 21.08 -24.63
N ASN A 104 -10.13 21.48 -23.48
CA ASN A 104 -10.32 22.89 -23.13
C ASN A 104 -9.21 23.46 -22.23
N SER A 105 -8.39 22.60 -21.62
CA SER A 105 -7.25 23.03 -20.79
C SER A 105 -6.12 23.65 -21.64
N PRO A 106 -5.21 24.45 -21.04
CA PRO A 106 -3.94 24.84 -21.66
C PRO A 106 -3.11 23.63 -22.11
N SER A 107 -2.34 23.76 -23.21
CA SER A 107 -1.52 22.66 -23.75
C SER A 107 -0.58 22.06 -22.69
N ARG A 108 0.06 22.90 -21.88
CA ARG A 108 0.97 22.52 -20.79
C ARG A 108 0.33 21.76 -19.61
N TYR A 109 -1.00 21.56 -19.58
CA TYR A 109 -1.66 20.74 -18.54
C TYR A 109 -2.14 19.38 -19.10
N THR A 110 -1.97 19.16 -20.40
CA THR A 110 -2.64 18.07 -21.13
C THR A 110 -2.18 16.70 -20.65
N ASP A 111 -0.89 16.55 -20.39
CA ASP A 111 -0.20 15.34 -19.96
C ASP A 111 -0.53 14.97 -18.51
N GLU A 112 -0.51 15.93 -17.57
CA GLU A 112 -0.84 15.69 -16.16
C GLU A 112 -2.33 15.40 -15.94
N ILE A 113 -3.21 16.08 -16.69
CA ILE A 113 -4.66 15.78 -16.68
C ILE A 113 -4.89 14.39 -17.29
N ALA A 114 -4.32 14.11 -18.46
CA ALA A 114 -4.45 12.80 -19.11
C ALA A 114 -3.92 11.66 -18.23
N PHE A 115 -2.80 11.86 -17.55
CA PHE A 115 -2.28 10.92 -16.55
C PHE A 115 -3.28 10.71 -15.42
N SER A 116 -3.74 11.79 -14.77
CA SER A 116 -4.64 11.71 -13.62
C SER A 116 -5.93 10.94 -13.95
N VAL A 117 -6.54 11.25 -15.11
CA VAL A 117 -7.71 10.51 -15.61
C VAL A 117 -7.35 9.03 -15.84
N ALA A 118 -6.25 8.74 -16.54
CA ALA A 118 -5.84 7.40 -16.90
C ALA A 118 -5.29 6.52 -15.75
N THR A 119 -5.12 7.07 -14.53
CA THR A 119 -4.58 6.33 -13.37
C THR A 119 -5.45 6.34 -12.12
N CYS A 120 -6.39 7.28 -11.97
CA CYS A 120 -7.31 7.27 -10.83
C CYS A 120 -8.23 6.03 -10.89
N PRO A 121 -8.56 5.40 -9.74
CA PRO A 121 -9.47 4.27 -9.71
C PRO A 121 -10.85 4.65 -10.26
N VAL A 122 -11.46 3.77 -11.06
CA VAL A 122 -12.76 3.99 -11.72
C VAL A 122 -13.86 4.37 -10.71
N ASN A 123 -13.84 3.76 -9.53
CA ASN A 123 -14.80 3.98 -8.44
C ASN A 123 -14.44 5.15 -7.50
N ALA A 124 -13.33 5.84 -7.73
CA ALA A 124 -12.84 6.98 -6.94
C ALA A 124 -12.27 8.08 -7.86
N MET A 125 -12.94 8.31 -9.00
CA MET A 125 -12.54 9.31 -9.98
C MET A 125 -12.89 10.71 -9.46
N PRO A 126 -11.92 11.64 -9.31
CA PRO A 126 -12.20 13.00 -8.86
C PRO A 126 -12.91 13.82 -9.93
N SER A 127 -13.62 14.89 -9.54
CA SER A 127 -14.35 15.72 -10.51
C SER A 127 -13.40 16.40 -11.52
N PRO A 128 -13.85 16.71 -12.75
CA PRO A 128 -13.05 17.40 -13.75
C PRO A 128 -12.44 18.72 -13.24
N GLU A 129 -13.17 19.47 -12.42
CA GLU A 129 -12.74 20.72 -11.80
C GLU A 129 -11.59 20.48 -10.82
N LEU A 130 -11.69 19.43 -9.98
CA LEU A 130 -10.64 19.06 -9.04
C LEU A 130 -9.37 18.64 -9.78
N LEU A 131 -9.50 17.87 -10.86
CA LEU A 131 -8.35 17.50 -11.70
C LEU A 131 -7.71 18.72 -12.36
N TYR A 132 -8.52 19.70 -12.81
CA TYR A 132 -8.02 20.97 -13.34
C TYR A 132 -7.25 21.76 -12.29
N ASP A 133 -7.82 21.97 -11.11
CA ASP A 133 -7.18 22.73 -10.03
C ASP A 133 -5.94 22.01 -9.50
N ASN A 134 -5.96 20.68 -9.37
CA ASN A 134 -4.80 19.87 -9.02
C ASN A 134 -3.60 20.18 -9.93
N VAL A 135 -3.80 20.18 -11.24
CA VAL A 135 -2.72 20.47 -12.21
C VAL A 135 -2.39 21.96 -12.25
N ARG A 136 -3.38 22.85 -12.27
CA ARG A 136 -3.17 24.31 -12.23
C ARG A 136 -2.28 24.72 -11.06
N TYR A 137 -2.50 24.14 -9.88
CA TYR A 137 -1.73 24.45 -8.68
C TYR A 137 -0.33 23.84 -8.66
N ILE A 138 -0.01 22.85 -9.50
CA ILE A 138 1.39 22.43 -9.72
C ILE A 138 2.19 23.60 -10.32
N TYR A 139 1.71 24.16 -11.44
CA TYR A 139 2.37 25.28 -12.12
C TYR A 139 2.37 26.56 -11.28
N LYS A 140 1.24 26.89 -10.62
CA LYS A 140 1.16 28.09 -9.78
C LYS A 140 2.09 28.00 -8.57
N ASN A 141 2.25 26.83 -7.97
CA ASN A 141 3.17 26.67 -6.82
C ASN A 141 4.63 26.75 -7.27
N ALA A 142 4.97 26.24 -8.48
CA ALA A 142 6.32 26.34 -9.04
C ALA A 142 6.85 27.79 -9.11
N GLU A 143 5.97 28.78 -9.29
CA GLU A 143 6.32 30.21 -9.34
C GLU A 143 6.94 30.76 -8.03
N TYR A 144 6.88 30.00 -6.93
CA TYR A 144 7.37 30.39 -5.59
C TYR A 144 8.54 29.53 -5.06
N LEU A 145 9.04 28.56 -5.84
CA LEU A 145 9.98 27.54 -5.36
C LEU A 145 11.35 27.63 -6.04
N ASP A 146 12.31 28.31 -5.41
CA ASP A 146 13.63 28.57 -6.01
C ASP A 146 14.51 27.31 -6.17
N TYR A 147 14.21 26.23 -5.44
CA TYR A 147 14.96 24.97 -5.47
C TYR A 147 14.53 23.99 -6.58
N THR A 148 13.49 24.30 -7.36
CA THR A 148 12.94 23.40 -8.38
C THR A 148 12.44 24.14 -9.61
N ARG A 149 12.46 23.49 -10.77
CA ARG A 149 11.78 23.96 -11.97
C ARG A 149 11.08 22.82 -12.70
N LEU A 150 9.93 23.11 -13.28
CA LEU A 150 9.27 22.22 -14.24
C LEU A 150 10.05 22.24 -15.56
N ILE A 151 10.25 21.06 -16.16
CA ILE A 151 10.92 20.89 -17.45
C ILE A 151 10.10 19.96 -18.36
N GLU A 152 10.10 20.27 -19.65
CA GLU A 152 9.44 19.50 -20.70
C GLU A 152 10.43 18.49 -21.30
N LEU A 153 10.02 17.24 -21.47
CA LEU A 153 10.82 16.16 -22.08
C LEU A 153 10.41 15.92 -23.54
N GLU A 154 11.35 15.41 -24.36
CA GLU A 154 11.15 15.18 -25.81
C GLU A 154 9.95 14.29 -26.17
N ASN A 155 9.53 13.41 -25.25
CA ASN A 155 8.35 12.54 -25.40
C ASN A 155 7.01 13.25 -25.09
N GLY A 156 7.03 14.57 -24.84
CA GLY A 156 5.88 15.37 -24.44
C GLY A 156 5.39 15.08 -23.03
N SER A 157 6.31 14.84 -22.09
CA SER A 157 5.97 14.73 -20.66
C SER A 157 6.69 15.78 -19.83
N THR A 158 6.01 16.31 -18.82
CA THR A 158 6.61 17.18 -17.82
C THR A 158 7.33 16.36 -16.75
N THR A 159 8.41 16.91 -16.19
CA THR A 159 8.98 16.50 -14.91
C THR A 159 9.57 17.71 -14.18
N VAL A 160 10.23 17.46 -13.05
CA VAL A 160 10.86 18.47 -12.19
C VAL A 160 12.36 18.24 -12.10
N GLU A 161 13.12 19.33 -12.17
CA GLU A 161 14.56 19.37 -11.89
C GLU A 161 14.80 20.12 -10.58
N TYR A 162 15.63 19.56 -9.69
CA TYR A 162 15.94 20.14 -8.39
C TYR A 162 17.38 20.61 -8.29
N THR A 163 17.59 21.71 -7.58
CA THR A 163 18.89 22.10 -7.04
C THR A 163 19.08 21.47 -5.65
N ILE A 164 20.16 20.72 -5.47
CA ILE A 164 20.55 20.08 -4.19
C ILE A 164 21.93 20.56 -3.76
N LEU A 165 22.22 20.43 -2.48
CA LEU A 165 23.56 20.62 -1.92
C LEU A 165 24.12 19.24 -1.57
N GLU A 166 25.25 18.83 -2.15
CA GLU A 166 25.90 17.56 -1.85
C GLU A 166 27.37 17.81 -1.51
N ASN A 167 27.77 17.47 -0.27
CA ASN A 167 29.13 17.72 0.25
C ASN A 167 29.59 19.20 0.16
N GLY A 168 28.64 20.15 0.16
CA GLY A 168 28.91 21.58 0.00
C GLY A 168 28.94 22.06 -1.46
N GLU A 169 28.78 21.18 -2.44
CA GLU A 169 28.67 21.52 -3.86
C GLU A 169 27.20 21.57 -4.31
N GLU A 170 26.85 22.57 -5.12
CA GLU A 170 25.54 22.66 -5.76
C GLU A 170 25.45 21.68 -6.94
N LYS A 171 24.36 20.91 -7.02
CA LYS A 171 24.11 19.97 -8.12
C LYS A 171 22.66 20.04 -8.57
N HIS A 172 22.44 19.82 -9.87
CA HIS A 172 21.10 19.67 -10.44
C HIS A 172 20.78 18.18 -10.64
N ILE A 173 19.58 17.76 -10.24
CA ILE A 173 19.07 16.40 -10.46
C ILE A 173 17.71 16.45 -11.14
N VAL A 174 17.54 15.66 -12.20
CA VAL A 174 16.24 15.51 -12.89
C VAL A 174 15.46 14.36 -12.26
N CYS A 175 14.23 14.63 -11.87
CA CYS A 175 13.30 13.62 -11.39
C CYS A 175 12.84 12.72 -12.55
N PRO A 176 12.87 11.38 -12.43
CA PRO A 176 12.29 10.50 -13.43
C PRO A 176 10.80 10.80 -13.59
N MET A 177 10.30 10.90 -14.84
CA MET A 177 8.89 11.23 -15.11
C MET A 177 7.92 10.34 -14.32
N SER A 178 8.20 9.05 -14.19
CA SER A 178 7.36 8.10 -13.45
C SER A 178 7.27 8.41 -11.95
N ILE A 179 8.29 9.03 -11.37
CA ILE A 179 8.27 9.49 -9.98
C ILE A 179 7.45 10.79 -9.85
N TYR A 180 7.64 11.74 -10.78
CA TYR A 180 6.86 12.97 -10.84
C TYR A 180 5.35 12.71 -10.97
N TYR A 181 4.92 11.93 -11.96
CA TYR A 181 3.48 11.67 -12.16
C TYR A 181 2.83 10.95 -10.97
N TRP A 182 3.45 9.88 -10.45
CA TRP A 182 2.84 9.11 -9.36
C TRP A 182 2.89 9.81 -7.99
N TYR A 183 3.92 10.62 -7.73
CA TYR A 183 4.21 11.13 -6.39
C TYR A 183 4.29 12.65 -6.29
N VAL A 184 4.02 13.39 -7.37
CA VAL A 184 3.72 14.83 -7.35
C VAL A 184 2.34 15.08 -7.98
N VAL A 185 2.08 14.59 -9.20
CA VAL A 185 0.86 14.90 -9.98
C VAL A 185 -0.38 14.22 -9.42
N HIS A 186 -0.30 12.93 -9.09
CA HIS A 186 -1.45 12.12 -8.71
C HIS A 186 -2.25 12.75 -7.55
N PRO A 187 -3.58 12.98 -7.69
CA PRO A 187 -4.37 13.76 -6.73
C PRO A 187 -4.59 13.00 -5.40
N ARG A 188 -4.60 11.66 -5.45
CA ARG A 188 -4.69 10.78 -4.27
C ARG A 188 -3.34 10.58 -3.59
N ILE A 189 -3.30 10.64 -2.26
CA ILE A 189 -2.09 10.59 -1.42
C ILE A 189 -1.88 9.18 -0.88
N THR A 190 -2.85 8.63 -0.13
CA THR A 190 -2.83 7.25 0.36
C THR A 190 -4.11 6.49 0.02
N PHE A 191 -5.13 6.55 0.89
CA PHE A 191 -6.38 5.78 0.78
C PHE A 191 -7.64 6.65 0.84
N GLU A 192 -7.52 7.92 1.22
CA GLU A 192 -8.57 8.92 1.12
C GLU A 192 -8.96 9.16 -0.34
N ASP A 193 -10.19 9.59 -0.60
CA ASP A 193 -10.58 10.03 -1.94
C ASP A 193 -10.23 11.53 -2.11
N ALA A 194 -9.88 11.93 -3.33
CA ALA A 194 -9.49 13.32 -3.59
C ALA A 194 -10.74 14.20 -3.69
N GLU A 195 -10.94 15.06 -2.69
CA GLU A 195 -12.16 15.87 -2.52
C GLU A 195 -11.86 17.36 -2.33
N TYR A 196 -12.85 18.21 -2.58
CA TYR A 196 -12.83 19.61 -2.17
C TYR A 196 -13.28 19.73 -0.71
N VAL A 197 -12.43 20.28 0.16
CA VAL A 197 -12.74 20.55 1.57
C VAL A 197 -12.55 22.03 1.86
N TYR A 198 -13.54 22.64 2.54
CA TYR A 198 -13.64 24.11 2.70
C TYR A 198 -13.60 24.86 1.36
N GLY A 199 -14.15 24.23 0.30
CA GLY A 199 -14.16 24.76 -1.07
C GLY A 199 -12.82 24.71 -1.80
N LYS A 200 -11.81 23.98 -1.28
CA LYS A 200 -10.46 23.91 -1.86
C LYS A 200 -9.91 22.49 -1.89
N PHE A 201 -9.09 22.20 -2.90
CA PHE A 201 -8.30 20.98 -2.95
C PHE A 201 -7.03 21.13 -2.09
N TRP A 202 -6.48 20.03 -1.55
CA TRP A 202 -5.37 20.09 -0.60
C TRP A 202 -4.13 20.81 -1.13
N ARG A 203 -3.84 20.71 -2.44
CA ARG A 203 -2.68 21.35 -3.06
C ARG A 203 -2.72 22.87 -2.99
N GLU A 204 -3.92 23.44 -3.10
CA GLU A 204 -4.17 24.87 -2.90
C GLU A 204 -4.18 25.20 -1.41
N TYR A 205 -4.99 24.46 -0.64
CA TYR A 205 -5.27 24.77 0.76
C TYR A 205 -3.97 24.84 1.58
N LEU A 206 -3.14 23.81 1.53
CA LEU A 206 -1.92 23.73 2.34
C LEU A 206 -0.85 24.75 1.93
N PHE A 207 -0.88 25.23 0.68
CA PHE A 207 0.14 26.15 0.16
C PHE A 207 -0.20 27.62 0.42
N TYR A 208 -1.46 28.02 0.21
CA TYR A 208 -1.92 29.42 0.28
C TYR A 208 -2.72 29.76 1.54
N HIS A 209 -2.99 28.82 2.44
CA HIS A 209 -3.77 29.07 3.65
C HIS A 209 -3.09 28.57 4.94
N ASN A 210 -3.35 29.30 6.00
CA ASN A 210 -2.99 29.00 7.38
C ASN A 210 -4.01 29.64 8.32
N ASP A 211 -4.25 29.03 9.47
CA ASP A 211 -5.00 29.66 10.55
C ASP A 211 -4.12 30.63 11.35
N ILE A 212 -4.77 31.57 12.06
CA ILE A 212 -4.08 32.62 12.81
C ILE A 212 -3.17 32.01 13.88
N GLY A 213 -1.88 32.31 13.80
CA GLY A 213 -0.85 31.80 14.70
C GLY A 213 -0.03 30.63 14.14
N TYR A 214 -0.45 30.03 13.01
CA TYR A 214 0.25 28.94 12.34
C TYR A 214 1.04 29.44 11.12
N PRO A 215 2.14 28.79 10.72
CA PRO A 215 2.96 29.25 9.59
C PRO A 215 2.28 28.99 8.24
N LEU A 216 2.34 29.96 7.33
CA LEU A 216 1.97 29.78 5.93
C LEU A 216 3.07 29.04 5.17
N LEU A 217 2.73 27.98 4.42
CA LEU A 217 3.72 27.13 3.76
C LEU A 217 4.50 27.86 2.65
N MET A 218 3.79 28.61 1.79
CA MET A 218 4.39 29.41 0.72
C MET A 218 5.49 30.37 1.25
N GLU A 219 5.21 31.11 2.34
CA GLU A 219 6.16 32.03 2.96
C GLU A 219 7.41 31.36 3.53
N LYS A 220 7.33 30.06 3.87
CA LYS A 220 8.48 29.30 4.39
C LYS A 220 9.31 28.67 3.28
N LEU A 221 8.72 28.37 2.13
CA LEU A 221 9.42 27.81 0.97
C LEU A 221 10.06 28.88 0.07
N GLN A 222 9.52 30.10 0.04
CA GLN A 222 10.08 31.21 -0.73
C GLN A 222 11.51 31.55 -0.27
N GLY A 223 12.45 31.69 -1.20
CA GLY A 223 13.87 31.96 -0.92
C GLY A 223 14.72 30.72 -0.58
N ILE A 224 14.11 29.53 -0.47
CA ILE A 224 14.83 28.28 -0.19
C ILE A 224 15.48 27.76 -1.47
N LYS A 225 16.81 27.78 -1.55
CA LYS A 225 17.57 27.44 -2.76
C LYS A 225 17.79 25.95 -3.02
N TYR A 226 17.74 25.13 -1.97
CA TYR A 226 18.11 23.71 -2.05
C TYR A 226 16.94 22.83 -1.62
N LEU A 227 16.67 21.76 -2.38
CA LEU A 227 15.71 20.74 -2.00
C LEU A 227 16.15 20.07 -0.68
N TRP A 228 17.40 19.59 -0.67
CA TRP A 228 18.03 18.85 0.42
C TRP A 228 19.55 18.99 0.37
N ASP A 229 20.21 18.70 1.48
CA ASP A 229 21.65 18.82 1.74
C ASP A 229 22.39 17.46 1.81
N ASN A 230 21.71 16.39 1.40
CA ASN A 230 22.17 15.00 1.47
C ASN A 230 22.58 14.53 2.89
N ALA A 231 22.09 15.20 3.94
CA ALA A 231 22.40 14.87 5.33
C ALA A 231 21.35 13.96 5.97
N THR A 232 21.80 12.96 6.72
CA THR A 232 20.99 12.23 7.71
C THR A 232 20.99 13.00 9.03
N TYR A 233 19.82 13.40 9.54
CA TYR A 233 19.71 14.20 10.77
C TYR A 233 18.41 13.98 11.55
N TYR A 234 18.37 14.53 12.76
CA TYR A 234 17.22 14.49 13.66
C TYR A 234 16.79 15.92 14.01
N PRO A 235 15.74 16.46 13.38
CA PRO A 235 15.15 17.73 13.78
C PRO A 235 14.75 17.67 15.27
N PRO A 236 15.21 18.58 16.14
CA PRO A 236 14.90 18.55 17.56
C PRO A 236 13.45 18.99 17.85
N ALA A 237 12.93 18.54 18.99
CA ALA A 237 11.62 18.97 19.48
C ALA A 237 11.56 20.50 19.68
N HIS A 238 10.41 21.09 19.39
CA HIS A 238 10.10 22.51 19.63
C HIS A 238 11.04 23.53 18.98
N ARG A 239 11.82 23.12 17.97
CA ARG A 239 12.82 23.97 17.30
C ARG A 239 12.23 25.23 16.69
N THR A 240 13.05 26.27 16.57
CA THR A 240 12.66 27.56 15.98
C THR A 240 12.97 27.58 14.49
N TRP A 241 12.29 28.45 13.73
CA TRP A 241 12.60 28.68 12.32
C TRP A 241 14.07 29.06 12.10
N LYS A 242 14.64 29.84 13.02
CA LYS A 242 16.05 30.20 13.02
C LYS A 242 16.95 28.97 13.09
N TRP A 243 16.67 28.03 14.01
CA TRP A 243 17.44 26.78 14.11
C TRP A 243 17.40 25.99 12.80
N SER A 244 16.21 25.84 12.21
CA SER A 244 16.02 25.13 10.94
C SER A 244 16.90 25.71 9.83
N MET A 245 16.88 27.04 9.65
CA MET A 245 17.65 27.70 8.60
C MET A 245 19.16 27.82 8.89
N GLU A 246 19.59 27.81 10.15
CA GLU A 246 21.02 27.79 10.52
C GLU A 246 21.66 26.41 10.38
N ASN A 247 20.89 25.32 10.48
CA ASN A 247 21.41 23.95 10.45
C ASN A 247 21.15 23.24 9.11
N HIS A 248 19.95 23.39 8.54
CA HIS A 248 19.52 22.72 7.31
C HIS A 248 18.64 23.67 6.45
N PRO A 249 19.21 24.68 5.75
CA PRO A 249 18.48 25.63 4.91
C PRO A 249 17.95 24.98 3.61
N THR A 250 17.02 24.04 3.76
CA THR A 250 16.54 23.14 2.70
C THR A 250 15.02 23.01 2.72
N ALA A 251 14.42 22.67 1.57
CA ALA A 251 12.97 22.50 1.46
C ALA A 251 12.46 21.35 2.33
N ILE A 252 13.24 20.26 2.47
CA ILE A 252 12.91 19.14 3.35
C ILE A 252 12.81 19.57 4.82
N GLU A 253 13.77 20.35 5.33
CA GLU A 253 13.69 20.85 6.71
C GLU A 253 12.57 21.88 6.86
N THR A 254 12.38 22.77 5.89
CA THR A 254 11.28 23.74 5.86
C THR A 254 9.92 23.06 6.02
N LEU A 255 9.69 21.96 5.30
CA LEU A 255 8.46 21.16 5.40
C LEU A 255 8.38 20.39 6.71
N ASN A 256 9.49 19.81 7.19
CA ASN A 256 9.52 19.20 8.53
C ASN A 256 9.22 20.20 9.64
N TYR A 257 9.62 21.47 9.50
CA TYR A 257 9.31 22.54 10.44
C TYR A 257 7.83 22.90 10.34
N TRP A 258 7.34 23.14 9.12
CA TRP A 258 5.95 23.51 8.88
C TRP A 258 4.98 22.47 9.43
N VAL A 259 5.17 21.18 9.12
CA VAL A 259 4.33 20.08 9.65
C VAL A 259 4.32 20.08 11.17
N GLY A 260 5.49 20.16 11.81
CA GLY A 260 5.61 20.14 13.28
C GLY A 260 4.88 21.31 13.95
N LYS A 261 4.86 22.49 13.31
CA LYS A 261 4.14 23.66 13.82
C LYS A 261 2.65 23.64 13.49
N THR A 262 2.25 23.10 12.34
CA THR A 262 0.85 23.00 11.90
C THR A 262 0.09 21.92 12.67
N VAL A 263 0.71 20.78 12.96
CA VAL A 263 0.12 19.68 13.75
C VAL A 263 0.88 19.54 15.07
N ASN A 264 0.75 20.56 15.91
CA ASN A 264 1.50 20.73 17.15
C ASN A 264 0.81 20.12 18.39
N GLN A 265 -0.39 19.54 18.23
CA GLN A 265 -1.15 18.91 19.31
C GLN A 265 -1.32 17.40 19.08
N LEU A 266 -1.47 16.66 20.19
CA LEU A 266 -1.88 15.25 20.18
C LEU A 266 -3.35 15.16 19.75
N ALA A 267 -3.70 14.11 19.01
CA ALA A 267 -5.04 14.00 18.45
C ALA A 267 -6.18 14.02 19.48
N THR A 268 -7.25 14.75 19.18
CA THR A 268 -8.45 14.89 20.01
C THR A 268 -9.71 14.97 19.16
N GLY A 269 -10.72 14.17 19.51
CA GLY A 269 -11.98 14.12 18.76
C GLY A 269 -11.93 13.11 17.62
N ASP A 270 -12.42 13.53 16.46
CA ASP A 270 -12.41 12.71 15.25
C ASP A 270 -10.99 12.57 14.67
N ARG A 271 -10.85 11.69 13.66
CA ARG A 271 -9.56 11.28 13.10
C ARG A 271 -9.60 11.50 11.58
N PRO A 272 -9.42 12.74 11.11
CA PRO A 272 -9.67 13.10 9.71
C PRO A 272 -8.64 12.48 8.76
N GLY A 273 -9.12 11.99 7.62
CA GLY A 273 -8.29 11.49 6.51
C GLY A 273 -7.98 12.54 5.42
N GLN A 274 -8.51 13.75 5.53
CA GLN A 274 -8.37 14.81 4.53
C GLN A 274 -7.32 15.84 4.98
N PRO A 275 -6.27 16.14 4.18
CA PRO A 275 -5.19 17.03 4.60
C PRO A 275 -5.62 18.44 5.01
N ASN A 276 -6.66 19.00 4.38
CA ASN A 276 -7.19 20.33 4.74
C ASN A 276 -7.73 20.34 6.18
N VAL A 277 -8.41 19.26 6.58
CA VAL A 277 -9.00 19.13 7.92
C VAL A 277 -7.88 18.95 8.96
N ILE A 278 -6.91 18.07 8.68
CA ILE A 278 -5.72 17.88 9.54
C ILE A 278 -4.99 19.21 9.76
N ALA A 279 -4.82 20.00 8.71
CA ALA A 279 -4.15 21.29 8.76
C ALA A 279 -4.92 22.36 9.56
N HIS A 280 -6.25 22.27 9.61
CA HIS A 280 -7.15 23.20 10.33
C HIS A 280 -7.40 22.78 11.79
N GLU A 281 -7.44 21.48 12.07
CA GLU A 281 -7.65 20.94 13.41
C GLU A 281 -6.38 20.96 14.28
N HIS A 282 -5.21 21.12 13.66
CA HIS A 282 -3.88 21.26 14.29
C HIS A 282 -3.45 20.11 15.22
N ASN A 283 -4.16 18.99 15.21
CA ASN A 283 -3.95 17.86 16.10
C ASN A 283 -3.87 16.54 15.31
N GLY A 284 -3.06 15.59 15.78
CA GLY A 284 -2.81 14.35 15.04
C GLY A 284 -1.92 13.35 15.76
N PHE A 285 -1.86 12.15 15.21
CA PHE A 285 -0.83 11.14 15.47
C PHE A 285 -0.12 10.81 14.15
N CYS A 286 0.55 9.66 14.05
CA CYS A 286 1.33 9.27 12.87
C CYS A 286 0.50 9.26 11.57
N GLY A 287 -0.76 8.79 11.61
CA GLY A 287 -1.66 8.79 10.44
C GLY A 287 -1.85 10.16 9.81
N GLU A 288 -2.28 11.13 10.61
CA GLU A 288 -2.54 12.50 10.17
C GLU A 288 -1.23 13.19 9.77
N LEU A 289 -0.15 12.99 10.55
CA LEU A 289 1.17 13.52 10.25
C LEU A 289 1.72 12.97 8.93
N GLN A 290 1.55 11.69 8.62
CA GLN A 290 1.90 11.13 7.32
C GLN A 290 1.13 11.84 6.20
N GLN A 291 -0.21 11.86 6.27
CA GLN A 291 -1.04 12.40 5.20
C GLN A 291 -0.75 13.88 4.92
N ILE A 292 -0.75 14.74 5.95
CA ILE A 292 -0.47 16.17 5.77
C ILE A 292 0.96 16.39 5.25
N SER A 293 1.93 15.59 5.69
CA SER A 293 3.32 15.74 5.27
C SER A 293 3.55 15.34 3.82
N VAL A 294 2.93 14.24 3.36
CA VAL A 294 2.97 13.85 1.95
C VAL A 294 2.24 14.91 1.12
N ALA A 295 1.05 15.35 1.54
CA ALA A 295 0.30 16.41 0.88
C ALA A 295 1.14 17.70 0.72
N ALA A 296 1.76 18.17 1.79
CA ALA A 296 2.58 19.38 1.80
C ALA A 296 3.84 19.23 0.93
N GLN A 297 4.52 18.08 0.96
CA GLN A 297 5.64 17.80 0.06
C GLN A 297 5.19 17.81 -1.42
N ARG A 298 4.06 17.17 -1.75
CA ARG A 298 3.54 17.20 -3.13
C ARG A 298 3.07 18.59 -3.56
N ALA A 299 2.50 19.39 -2.66
CA ALA A 299 2.15 20.78 -2.92
C ALA A 299 3.39 21.66 -3.17
N ALA A 300 4.50 21.31 -2.53
CA ALA A 300 5.83 21.88 -2.73
C ALA A 300 6.62 21.22 -3.89
N LEU A 301 5.97 20.44 -4.76
CA LEU A 301 6.60 19.75 -5.90
C LEU A 301 7.75 18.79 -5.52
N ILE A 302 7.76 18.26 -4.30
CA ILE A 302 8.67 17.21 -3.85
C ILE A 302 7.96 15.85 -3.96
N PRO A 303 8.54 14.81 -4.59
CA PRO A 303 7.84 13.58 -4.82
C PRO A 303 7.81 12.80 -3.52
N SER A 304 6.61 12.49 -3.02
CA SER A 304 6.43 11.97 -1.67
C SER A 304 5.43 10.81 -1.61
N VAL A 305 5.72 9.85 -0.74
CA VAL A 305 4.94 8.62 -0.57
C VAL A 305 4.80 8.23 0.90
N GLY A 306 3.61 7.77 1.29
CA GLY A 306 3.36 7.24 2.62
C GLY A 306 3.87 5.80 2.77
N ILE A 307 4.69 5.54 3.80
CA ILE A 307 5.14 4.21 4.23
C ILE A 307 4.28 3.72 5.39
N CYS A 308 3.81 2.47 5.31
CA CYS A 308 2.94 1.86 6.29
C CYS A 308 3.57 0.66 7.00
N ASP A 309 3.57 0.72 8.33
CA ASP A 309 3.89 -0.37 9.27
C ASP A 309 2.58 -0.85 9.92
N LEU A 310 1.66 -1.32 9.07
CA LEU A 310 0.25 -1.53 9.43
C LEU A 310 0.06 -2.61 10.51
N GLY A 311 0.89 -3.66 10.50
CA GLY A 311 0.83 -4.73 11.51
C GLY A 311 1.27 -4.28 12.91
N GLU A 312 2.08 -3.22 12.99
CA GLU A 312 2.71 -2.72 14.21
C GLU A 312 2.33 -1.27 14.55
N ASP A 313 1.26 -0.76 13.95
CA ASP A 313 0.64 0.55 14.23
C ASP A 313 1.64 1.71 14.17
N HIS A 314 2.28 1.90 13.02
CA HIS A 314 3.01 3.13 12.72
C HIS A 314 2.99 3.47 11.23
N VAL A 315 3.21 4.74 10.90
CA VAL A 315 3.32 5.23 9.53
C VAL A 315 4.25 6.45 9.49
N TRP A 316 4.91 6.67 8.36
CA TRP A 316 5.77 7.82 8.08
C TRP A 316 5.81 8.05 6.57
N ARG A 317 6.75 8.83 6.02
CA ARG A 317 6.87 9.05 4.58
C ARG A 317 8.29 8.84 4.04
N GLU A 318 8.41 8.70 2.73
CA GLU A 318 9.65 8.92 2.01
C GLU A 318 9.50 10.11 1.06
N PHE A 319 10.58 10.86 0.86
CA PHE A 319 10.72 11.82 -0.25
C PHE A 319 11.73 11.30 -1.27
N TRP A 320 11.61 11.72 -2.53
CA TRP A 320 12.56 11.36 -3.57
C TRP A 320 13.60 12.48 -3.80
N CYS A 321 14.88 12.09 -3.76
CA CYS A 321 16.04 12.88 -4.16
C CYS A 321 17.16 11.92 -4.58
N ASN A 322 17.31 11.66 -5.89
CA ASN A 322 18.23 10.65 -6.44
C ASN A 322 18.06 9.24 -5.83
N GLY A 323 16.81 8.89 -5.52
CA GLY A 323 16.46 7.75 -4.67
C GLY A 323 15.43 8.18 -3.64
N TRP A 324 14.77 7.21 -3.02
CA TRP A 324 13.89 7.49 -1.88
C TRP A 324 14.69 7.65 -0.59
N HIS A 325 14.19 8.45 0.35
CA HIS A 325 14.77 8.66 1.68
C HIS A 325 13.68 8.77 2.73
N GLU A 326 13.85 8.11 3.88
CA GLU A 326 12.94 8.23 5.03
C GLU A 326 12.80 9.69 5.50
N CYS A 327 11.59 10.10 5.86
CA CYS A 327 11.34 11.35 6.56
C CYS A 327 10.14 11.19 7.50
N ASP A 328 10.28 11.58 8.76
CA ASP A 328 9.23 11.45 9.77
C ASP A 328 9.13 12.68 10.66
N ASN A 329 7.91 12.94 11.12
CA ASN A 329 7.56 13.99 12.07
C ASN A 329 6.93 13.34 13.30
N TRP A 330 7.46 13.62 14.49
CA TRP A 330 6.94 13.05 15.73
C TRP A 330 5.87 13.94 16.36
N TRP A 331 5.01 13.30 17.14
CA TRP A 331 3.79 13.90 17.68
C TRP A 331 4.06 15.19 18.46
N ALA A 332 3.13 16.16 18.34
CA ALA A 332 3.14 17.42 19.07
C ALA A 332 4.48 18.19 18.98
N ASP A 333 5.00 18.36 17.75
CA ASP A 333 6.28 19.02 17.47
C ASP A 333 7.48 18.38 18.19
N GLY A 334 7.41 17.06 18.43
CA GLY A 334 8.40 16.28 19.18
C GLY A 334 9.72 16.02 18.46
N GLY A 335 9.94 16.63 17.29
CA GLY A 335 11.10 16.41 16.42
C GLY A 335 10.77 15.49 15.24
N GLY A 336 11.76 14.71 14.81
CA GLY A 336 11.59 13.78 13.68
C GLY A 336 12.87 13.06 13.29
N CYS A 337 12.86 12.48 12.09
CA CYS A 337 13.97 11.75 11.49
C CYS A 337 14.08 12.08 9.98
N VAL A 338 15.28 12.23 9.45
CA VAL A 338 15.54 12.39 8.01
C VAL A 338 16.65 11.46 7.55
N ALA A 339 16.37 10.71 6.49
CA ALA A 339 17.26 9.77 5.80
C ALA A 339 17.93 8.69 6.69
N ASN A 340 17.17 8.08 7.62
CA ASN A 340 17.67 6.94 8.43
C ASN A 340 16.71 5.76 8.56
N TYR A 341 16.72 4.88 7.54
CA TYR A 341 16.04 3.58 7.49
C TYR A 341 16.15 2.65 8.71
N SER A 342 17.08 2.92 9.65
CA SER A 342 17.26 2.12 10.86
C SER A 342 16.45 2.60 12.07
N GLU A 343 15.71 3.71 11.97
CA GLU A 343 15.06 4.37 13.11
C GLU A 343 14.14 3.41 13.89
N TYR A 344 13.09 2.89 13.27
CA TYR A 344 12.10 2.08 13.99
C TYR A 344 12.60 0.66 14.33
N ARG A 345 13.20 -0.03 13.35
CA ARG A 345 13.63 -1.43 13.52
C ARG A 345 14.79 -1.59 14.50
N TYR A 346 15.77 -0.68 14.45
CA TYR A 346 17.05 -0.84 15.15
C TYR A 346 17.27 0.17 16.28
N ARG A 347 16.85 1.44 16.15
CA ARG A 347 17.00 2.43 17.22
C ARG A 347 15.86 2.33 18.25
N TRP A 348 14.61 2.26 17.80
CA TRP A 348 13.44 2.07 18.68
C TRP A 348 13.24 0.59 19.06
N GLY A 349 13.86 -0.33 18.32
CA GLY A 349 13.77 -1.77 18.57
C GLY A 349 12.39 -2.37 18.29
N LYS A 350 11.57 -1.74 17.43
CA LYS A 350 10.32 -2.37 16.95
C LYS A 350 10.65 -3.71 16.30
N ILE A 351 9.78 -4.70 16.52
CA ILE A 351 9.77 -5.96 15.78
C ILE A 351 8.73 -5.74 14.69
N ILE A 352 9.17 -5.55 13.46
CA ILE A 352 8.35 -5.12 12.31
C ILE A 352 8.07 -6.32 11.41
N SER A 353 6.82 -6.47 10.99
CA SER A 353 6.36 -7.60 10.20
C SER A 353 6.61 -7.42 8.70
N ALA A 354 6.10 -6.36 8.10
CA ALA A 354 6.35 -5.95 6.73
C ALA A 354 6.05 -4.45 6.57
N LEU A 355 6.64 -3.84 5.54
CA LEU A 355 6.48 -2.43 5.22
C LEU A 355 6.16 -2.28 3.74
N PHE A 356 5.16 -1.45 3.45
CA PHE A 356 4.79 -1.14 2.08
C PHE A 356 4.56 0.36 1.90
N ALA A 357 4.66 0.80 0.66
CA ALA A 357 4.33 2.15 0.24
C ALA A 357 3.07 2.14 -0.64
N TRP A 358 2.20 3.12 -0.43
CA TRP A 358 1.00 3.31 -1.26
C TRP A 358 1.32 3.95 -2.60
N ARG A 359 0.58 3.56 -3.64
CA ARG A 359 0.45 4.30 -4.89
C ARG A 359 -0.99 4.78 -5.02
N GLY A 360 -1.19 5.93 -5.67
CA GLY A 360 -2.51 6.57 -5.77
C GLY A 360 -3.58 5.77 -6.54
N ASP A 361 -3.19 4.75 -7.31
CA ASP A 361 -4.10 3.77 -7.94
C ASP A 361 -4.63 2.70 -6.95
N SER A 362 -4.33 2.81 -5.65
CA SER A 362 -4.60 1.84 -4.58
C SER A 362 -3.70 0.59 -4.61
N SER A 363 -2.73 0.50 -5.53
CA SER A 363 -1.70 -0.53 -5.46
C SER A 363 -0.67 -0.21 -4.37
N ILE A 364 0.08 -1.23 -3.94
CA ILE A 364 1.17 -1.08 -2.97
C ILE A 364 2.44 -1.76 -3.48
N TYR A 365 3.58 -1.36 -2.95
CA TYR A 365 4.86 -2.03 -3.21
C TYR A 365 5.67 -2.24 -1.93
N ASP A 366 6.36 -3.38 -1.84
CA ASP A 366 7.16 -3.81 -0.69
C ASP A 366 8.41 -2.93 -0.54
N VAL A 367 8.52 -2.23 0.59
CA VAL A 367 9.71 -1.43 0.98
C VAL A 367 10.45 -2.02 2.18
N THR A 368 9.96 -3.14 2.74
CA THR A 368 10.62 -3.89 3.83
C THR A 368 12.12 -4.09 3.60
N PRO A 369 12.61 -4.34 2.36
CA PRO A 369 14.04 -4.47 2.08
C PRO A 369 14.93 -3.28 2.45
N LYS A 370 14.39 -2.05 2.51
CA LYS A 370 15.14 -0.84 2.86
C LYS A 370 15.37 -0.73 4.38
N TYR A 371 14.33 -1.02 5.16
CA TYR A 371 14.29 -0.79 6.61
C TYR A 371 14.72 -2.01 7.45
N ILE A 372 14.54 -3.23 6.94
CA ILE A 372 14.95 -4.46 7.63
C ILE A 372 16.12 -5.10 6.88
N LYS A 373 17.27 -5.25 7.54
CA LYS A 373 18.48 -5.86 6.96
C LYS A 373 18.23 -7.32 6.58
N ALA A 374 18.95 -7.82 5.58
CA ALA A 374 18.77 -9.18 5.05
C ALA A 374 18.90 -10.30 6.10
N GLY A 375 19.64 -10.09 7.20
CA GLY A 375 19.74 -11.05 8.31
C GLY A 375 18.50 -11.13 9.20
N ASP A 376 17.68 -10.08 9.22
CA ASP A 376 16.50 -9.86 10.07
C ASP A 376 15.16 -10.07 9.31
N ARG A 377 15.20 -10.48 8.04
CA ARG A 377 14.02 -10.79 7.22
C ARG A 377 14.14 -12.15 6.52
N GLY A 378 13.01 -12.79 6.31
CA GLY A 378 12.86 -13.93 5.41
C GLY A 378 12.19 -13.50 4.09
N ILE A 379 12.38 -14.33 3.07
CA ILE A 379 11.70 -14.25 1.78
C ILE A 379 10.65 -15.36 1.73
N VAL A 380 9.40 -14.99 1.45
CA VAL A 380 8.33 -15.95 1.16
C VAL A 380 7.89 -15.78 -0.28
N GLU A 381 7.99 -16.87 -1.04
CA GLU A 381 7.49 -16.98 -2.40
C GLU A 381 6.20 -17.81 -2.35
N VAL A 382 5.15 -17.30 -2.98
CA VAL A 382 3.83 -17.93 -2.98
C VAL A 382 3.46 -18.26 -4.41
N SER A 383 3.03 -19.50 -4.66
CA SER A 383 2.45 -19.93 -5.92
C SER A 383 1.00 -20.35 -5.72
N VAL A 384 0.14 -19.90 -6.63
CA VAL A 384 -1.29 -20.17 -6.65
C VAL A 384 -1.63 -20.79 -7.99
N VAL A 385 -2.20 -21.99 -7.95
CA VAL A 385 -2.69 -22.71 -9.13
C VAL A 385 -4.17 -23.07 -8.95
N ASP A 386 -4.86 -23.41 -10.03
CA ASP A 386 -6.21 -23.97 -10.00
C ASP A 386 -6.18 -25.49 -9.70
N SER A 387 -7.36 -26.11 -9.58
CA SER A 387 -7.49 -27.56 -9.37
C SER A 387 -7.01 -28.44 -10.53
N PHE A 388 -6.61 -27.86 -11.66
CA PHE A 388 -6.00 -28.55 -12.80
C PHE A 388 -4.48 -28.34 -12.86
N GLY A 389 -3.90 -27.55 -11.95
CA GLY A 389 -2.49 -27.21 -11.90
C GLY A 389 -2.09 -26.00 -12.76
N ASN A 390 -3.04 -25.30 -13.36
CA ASN A 390 -2.74 -24.09 -14.15
C ASN A 390 -2.44 -22.91 -13.22
N PRO A 391 -1.47 -22.04 -13.55
CA PRO A 391 -1.25 -20.78 -12.84
C PRO A 391 -2.48 -19.90 -12.69
N VAL A 392 -2.61 -19.24 -11.54
CA VAL A 392 -3.68 -18.27 -11.26
C VAL A 392 -3.10 -16.87 -11.24
N ASP A 393 -3.30 -16.12 -12.33
CA ASP A 393 -2.98 -14.70 -12.41
C ASP A 393 -3.94 -13.84 -11.55
N GLY A 394 -3.45 -12.69 -11.07
CA GLY A 394 -4.23 -11.67 -10.37
C GLY A 394 -4.80 -12.05 -8.99
N ALA A 395 -4.47 -13.20 -8.41
CA ALA A 395 -4.90 -13.55 -7.06
C ALA A 395 -4.16 -12.71 -6.02
N ARG A 396 -4.90 -12.03 -5.15
CA ARG A 396 -4.34 -11.25 -4.04
C ARG A 396 -4.00 -12.19 -2.89
N VAL A 397 -2.73 -12.21 -2.51
CA VAL A 397 -2.23 -12.88 -1.31
C VAL A 397 -2.02 -11.82 -0.23
N ILE A 398 -2.75 -11.93 0.88
CA ILE A 398 -2.65 -11.04 2.04
C ILE A 398 -1.88 -11.77 3.15
N VAL A 399 -0.88 -11.09 3.71
CA VAL A 399 -0.09 -11.56 4.84
C VAL A 399 -0.51 -10.79 6.08
N PHE A 400 -0.91 -11.51 7.12
CA PHE A 400 -1.25 -10.99 8.43
C PHE A 400 -0.13 -11.30 9.42
N GLY A 401 0.35 -10.28 10.13
CA GLY A 401 1.36 -10.39 11.17
C GLY A 401 0.75 -10.58 12.55
N SER A 402 1.46 -11.32 13.40
CA SER A 402 1.07 -11.49 14.80
C SER A 402 1.59 -10.31 15.65
N TRP A 403 0.70 -9.43 16.15
CA TRP A 403 1.11 -8.25 16.92
C TRP A 403 1.76 -8.61 18.28
N LYS A 404 3.02 -8.23 18.47
CA LYS A 404 3.78 -8.46 19.72
C LYS A 404 3.62 -7.30 20.71
N ALA A 405 2.49 -7.30 21.39
CA ALA A 405 2.13 -6.42 22.50
C ALA A 405 2.94 -6.67 23.79
N ASN A 406 4.27 -6.67 23.74
CA ASN A 406 5.13 -6.89 24.91
C ASN A 406 4.80 -5.91 26.06
N ASN A 407 4.43 -4.67 25.74
CA ASN A 407 3.97 -3.68 26.73
C ASN A 407 2.61 -4.03 27.35
N PHE A 408 1.67 -4.60 26.60
CA PHE A 408 0.40 -5.10 27.13
C PHE A 408 0.63 -6.29 28.08
N LYS A 409 1.44 -7.25 27.65
CA LYS A 409 1.85 -8.42 28.46
C LYS A 409 2.51 -8.00 29.78
N ASN A 410 3.45 -7.04 29.74
CA ASN A 410 4.10 -6.52 30.93
C ASN A 410 3.11 -5.81 31.86
N ARG A 411 2.20 -4.99 31.31
CA ARG A 411 1.10 -4.36 32.07
C ARG A 411 0.14 -5.40 32.68
N LEU A 412 -0.15 -6.49 31.97
CA LEU A 412 -1.05 -7.55 32.43
C LEU A 412 -0.44 -8.34 33.60
N TRP A 413 0.83 -8.73 33.50
CA TRP A 413 1.56 -9.35 34.61
C TRP A 413 1.59 -8.42 35.83
N GLY A 414 1.94 -7.15 35.63
CA GLY A 414 1.94 -6.15 36.71
C GLY A 414 0.58 -6.01 37.40
N LYS A 415 -0.51 -5.90 36.63
CA LYS A 415 -1.88 -5.77 37.16
C LYS A 415 -2.42 -7.03 37.86
N THR A 416 -1.92 -8.21 37.50
CA THR A 416 -2.39 -9.50 38.03
C THR A 416 -1.39 -10.09 39.03
N VAL A 417 -0.35 -10.78 38.55
CA VAL A 417 0.65 -11.47 39.36
C VAL A 417 1.48 -10.51 40.20
N GLY A 418 1.86 -9.35 39.65
CA GLY A 418 2.61 -8.31 40.36
C GLY A 418 1.81 -7.69 41.52
N ARG A 419 0.52 -7.43 41.30
CA ARG A 419 -0.39 -6.92 42.34
C ARG A 419 -0.61 -7.94 43.47
N ILE A 420 -0.83 -9.21 43.13
CA ILE A 420 -0.94 -10.30 44.12
C ILE A 420 0.39 -10.46 44.89
N TRP A 421 1.52 -10.42 44.20
CA TRP A 421 2.85 -10.48 44.81
C TRP A 421 3.07 -9.32 45.80
N GLN A 422 2.70 -8.09 45.44
CA GLN A 422 2.78 -6.93 46.33
C GLN A 422 1.92 -7.08 47.60
N MET A 423 0.77 -7.76 47.51
CA MET A 423 -0.12 -8.00 48.66
C MET A 423 0.34 -9.10 49.62
N MET A 424 1.39 -9.88 49.29
CA MET A 424 1.85 -10.97 50.17
C MET A 424 2.71 -10.48 51.36
N PRO A 425 2.69 -11.19 52.51
CA PRO A 425 3.58 -10.95 53.65
C PRO A 425 5.07 -11.00 53.28
N ASN A 426 5.89 -10.24 54.02
CA ASN A 426 7.31 -10.06 53.72
C ASN A 426 8.13 -11.34 53.91
N GLU A 427 7.77 -12.22 54.85
CA GLU A 427 8.42 -13.52 55.04
C GLU A 427 8.20 -14.45 53.83
N ILE A 428 7.01 -14.38 53.22
CA ILE A 428 6.65 -15.17 52.03
C ILE A 428 7.38 -14.63 50.80
N LYS A 429 7.40 -13.31 50.62
CA LYS A 429 8.18 -12.66 49.54
C LYS A 429 9.64 -13.09 49.60
N LYS A 430 10.32 -12.88 50.73
CA LYS A 430 11.74 -13.21 50.92
C LYS A 430 12.07 -14.70 50.71
N LYS A 431 11.10 -15.60 50.94
CA LYS A 431 11.25 -17.05 50.72
C LYS A 431 11.03 -17.50 49.25
N TRP A 432 10.31 -16.71 48.45
CA TRP A 432 9.91 -17.07 47.08
C TRP A 432 10.40 -16.10 45.99
N GLU A 433 11.10 -15.02 46.35
CA GLU A 433 11.59 -13.97 45.46
C GLU A 433 12.36 -14.51 44.24
N ASP A 434 13.35 -15.38 44.47
CA ASP A 434 14.12 -16.00 43.39
C ASP A 434 13.26 -16.89 42.45
N LYS A 435 12.15 -17.46 42.96
CA LYS A 435 11.17 -18.19 42.14
C LYS A 435 10.21 -17.25 41.41
N TYR A 436 9.83 -16.12 42.01
CA TYR A 436 9.04 -15.07 41.36
C TYR A 436 9.83 -14.44 40.21
N GLU A 437 11.10 -14.09 40.41
CA GLU A 437 11.97 -13.58 39.34
C GLU A 437 12.22 -14.62 38.24
N LYS A 438 12.44 -15.89 38.59
CA LYS A 438 12.51 -16.98 37.60
C LYS A 438 11.20 -17.15 36.83
N ALA A 439 10.05 -17.04 37.48
CA ALA A 439 8.73 -17.11 36.83
C ALA A 439 8.45 -15.88 35.95
N TRP A 440 8.84 -14.69 36.38
CA TRP A 440 8.73 -13.45 35.62
C TRP A 440 9.65 -13.45 34.40
N LYS A 441 10.90 -13.87 34.56
CA LYS A 441 11.86 -14.08 33.47
C LYS A 441 11.35 -15.13 32.47
N PHE A 442 10.91 -16.30 32.96
CA PHE A 442 10.28 -17.33 32.14
C PHE A 442 9.07 -16.78 31.37
N TYR A 443 8.17 -16.06 32.03
CA TYR A 443 7.00 -15.47 31.41
C TYR A 443 7.42 -14.44 30.34
N ARG A 444 8.35 -13.53 30.67
CA ARG A 444 8.90 -12.52 29.76
C ARG A 444 9.53 -13.14 28.51
N GLU A 445 10.31 -14.21 28.65
CA GLU A 445 11.07 -14.83 27.56
C GLU A 445 10.27 -15.84 26.73
N ARG A 446 9.41 -16.66 27.36
CA ARG A 446 8.76 -17.81 26.68
C ARG A 446 7.29 -17.63 26.32
N VAL A 447 6.52 -16.81 27.03
CA VAL A 447 5.13 -16.53 26.65
C VAL A 447 5.15 -15.43 25.58
N PRO A 448 4.77 -15.68 24.32
CA PRO A 448 4.74 -14.60 23.34
C PRO A 448 3.79 -13.48 23.82
N GLY A 449 4.17 -12.21 23.63
CA GLY A 449 3.28 -11.06 23.87
C GLY A 449 2.18 -10.94 22.82
N LEU A 450 1.61 -12.07 22.38
CA LEU A 450 0.64 -12.14 21.30
C LEU A 450 -0.76 -11.88 21.85
N VAL A 451 -1.31 -10.72 21.51
CA VAL A 451 -2.76 -10.56 21.47
C VAL A 451 -3.19 -11.09 20.09
N PRO A 452 -4.21 -11.95 19.98
CA PRO A 452 -4.60 -12.59 18.72
C PRO A 452 -5.38 -11.65 17.79
N TRP A 453 -4.90 -10.40 17.64
CA TRP A 453 -5.33 -9.52 16.56
C TRP A 453 -4.56 -9.90 15.30
N VAL A 454 -5.31 -10.34 14.30
CA VAL A 454 -4.82 -10.73 12.99
C VAL A 454 -4.98 -9.49 12.10
N TRP A 455 -4.02 -8.58 12.15
CA TRP A 455 -4.00 -7.35 11.33
C TRP A 455 -3.21 -7.60 10.02
N PRO A 456 -3.65 -7.04 8.88
CA PRO A 456 -2.87 -7.12 7.64
C PRO A 456 -1.52 -6.42 7.82
N SER A 457 -0.43 -7.10 7.46
CA SER A 457 0.91 -6.51 7.41
C SER A 457 1.24 -6.00 6.02
N ILE A 458 0.93 -6.80 4.98
CA ILE A 458 1.21 -6.50 3.57
C ILE A 458 0.35 -7.40 2.67
N TRP A 459 0.14 -7.03 1.42
CA TRP A 459 -0.42 -7.91 0.39
C TRP A 459 0.31 -7.73 -0.94
N ASN A 460 0.15 -8.71 -1.83
CA ASN A 460 0.70 -8.68 -3.19
C ASN A 460 -0.21 -9.49 -4.11
N TYR A 461 -0.09 -9.31 -5.42
CA TYR A 461 -0.86 -10.01 -6.44
C TYR A 461 0.02 -11.02 -7.17
N THR A 462 -0.54 -12.17 -7.54
CA THR A 462 0.17 -13.13 -8.40
C THR A 462 0.30 -12.59 -9.82
N ASN A 463 1.42 -12.93 -10.47
CA ASN A 463 1.64 -12.71 -11.90
C ASN A 463 1.03 -13.85 -12.76
N MET A 464 1.24 -13.79 -14.07
CA MET A 464 0.82 -14.83 -15.03
C MET A 464 1.35 -16.25 -14.70
N ASP A 465 2.48 -16.39 -14.00
CA ASP A 465 3.01 -17.67 -13.51
C ASP A 465 2.34 -18.15 -12.20
N GLY A 466 1.32 -17.42 -11.73
CA GLY A 466 0.63 -17.68 -10.48
C GLY A 466 1.47 -17.33 -9.25
N LYS A 467 2.51 -16.51 -9.39
CA LYS A 467 3.51 -16.29 -8.33
C LYS A 467 3.54 -14.86 -7.81
N CYS A 468 3.71 -14.73 -6.50
CA CYS A 468 4.04 -13.46 -5.85
C CYS A 468 5.10 -13.67 -4.75
N LYS A 469 5.64 -12.56 -4.22
CA LYS A 469 6.77 -12.57 -3.29
C LYS A 469 6.59 -11.54 -2.18
N PHE A 470 7.10 -11.87 -0.99
CA PHE A 470 7.08 -11.04 0.21
C PHE A 470 8.45 -11.05 0.90
N ASN A 471 8.89 -9.89 1.39
CA ASN A 471 9.95 -9.79 2.39
C ASN A 471 9.28 -9.60 3.76
N LEU A 472 9.52 -10.52 4.69
CA LEU A 472 8.85 -10.54 6.01
C LEU A 472 9.87 -10.52 7.14
N GLY A 473 9.72 -9.63 8.11
CA GLY A 473 10.61 -9.51 9.27
C GLY A 473 10.55 -10.72 10.20
N LEU A 474 11.67 -11.00 10.86
CA LEU A 474 11.75 -12.09 11.84
C LEU A 474 11.03 -11.73 13.14
N GLY A 475 10.52 -12.77 13.82
CA GLY A 475 9.92 -12.64 15.15
C GLY A 475 8.41 -12.53 15.19
N HIS A 476 7.70 -12.63 14.07
CA HIS A 476 6.24 -12.79 14.01
C HIS A 476 5.88 -14.24 13.66
N SER A 477 4.64 -14.63 13.93
CA SER A 477 3.98 -15.70 13.18
C SER A 477 3.15 -15.04 12.08
N TYR A 478 3.14 -15.64 10.89
CA TYR A 478 2.40 -15.10 9.75
C TYR A 478 1.24 -15.99 9.38
N LEU A 479 0.13 -15.36 9.02
CA LEU A 479 -0.99 -16.00 8.34
C LEU A 479 -1.04 -15.49 6.89
N PHE A 480 -1.16 -16.42 5.95
CA PHE A 480 -1.46 -16.13 4.56
C PHE A 480 -2.93 -16.39 4.26
N LEU A 481 -3.58 -15.43 3.64
CA LEU A 481 -4.94 -15.51 3.09
C LEU A 481 -4.85 -15.27 1.58
N ILE A 482 -5.51 -16.12 0.79
CA ILE A 482 -5.73 -15.84 -0.63
C ILE A 482 -7.15 -15.35 -0.84
N ASN A 483 -7.24 -14.25 -1.56
CA ASN A 483 -8.47 -13.71 -2.12
C ASN A 483 -8.26 -13.61 -3.64
N LYS A 484 -8.98 -14.45 -4.39
CA LYS A 484 -9.20 -14.26 -5.82
C LYS A 484 -10.65 -13.77 -5.94
N ASP A 485 -10.85 -12.79 -6.80
CA ASP A 485 -12.12 -12.08 -6.95
C ASP A 485 -12.47 -11.31 -5.66
N ASP A 486 -11.57 -10.34 -5.42
CA ASP A 486 -11.51 -9.12 -4.59
C ASP A 486 -12.05 -9.05 -3.14
N ILE A 487 -13.01 -9.86 -2.70
CA ILE A 487 -14.00 -9.34 -1.75
C ILE A 487 -13.85 -9.74 -0.28
N PHE A 488 -13.88 -8.72 0.59
CA PHE A 488 -14.36 -8.69 1.99
C PHE A 488 -14.41 -7.21 2.47
N TYR A 489 -15.40 -6.81 3.29
CA TYR A 489 -15.59 -5.43 3.76
C TYR A 489 -15.08 -5.24 5.21
N TYR A 490 -14.14 -4.31 5.42
CA TYR A 490 -13.69 -3.86 6.75
C TYR A 490 -13.29 -2.38 6.74
N GLY A 491 -14.27 -1.48 6.91
CA GLY A 491 -14.02 -0.04 7.14
C GLY A 491 -13.29 0.66 6.00
N PRO A 492 -12.41 1.64 6.25
CA PRO A 492 -11.76 2.48 5.22
C PRO A 492 -10.71 1.76 4.35
N PHE A 493 -10.70 0.41 4.34
CA PHE A 493 -9.79 -0.45 3.59
C PHE A 493 -10.53 -1.27 2.50
N THR A 494 -11.58 -0.71 1.89
CA THR A 494 -12.58 -1.44 1.10
C THR A 494 -12.35 -1.54 -0.41
N ILE A 495 -12.66 -2.72 -0.96
CA ILE A 495 -12.71 -3.05 -2.41
C ILE A 495 -13.88 -4.04 -2.65
N GLY A 496 -14.62 -3.88 -3.77
CA GLY A 496 -15.38 -4.93 -4.50
C GLY A 496 -16.67 -5.56 -3.92
N LYS A 497 -17.46 -6.27 -4.77
CA LYS A 497 -18.64 -7.12 -4.39
C LYS A 497 -18.61 -8.54 -5.04
N SER A 498 -18.78 -9.62 -4.24
CA SER A 498 -18.82 -11.10 -4.53
C SER A 498 -17.64 -11.98 -4.00
N ASN A 499 -17.85 -12.75 -2.92
CA ASN A 499 -16.79 -13.47 -2.14
C ASN A 499 -16.04 -14.65 -2.82
N SER A 500 -14.82 -14.95 -2.33
CA SER A 500 -14.46 -16.29 -1.80
C SER A 500 -13.22 -16.31 -0.87
N LEU A 501 -13.19 -17.20 0.14
CA LEU A 501 -12.06 -17.43 1.06
C LEU A 501 -11.56 -18.86 0.91
N HIS A 502 -10.28 -19.04 0.55
CA HIS A 502 -9.80 -20.35 0.11
C HIS A 502 -8.86 -21.08 1.07
N TYR A 503 -7.84 -20.44 1.65
CA TYR A 503 -6.86 -21.11 2.52
C TYR A 503 -6.35 -20.26 3.68
N TYR A 504 -5.96 -20.93 4.76
CA TYR A 504 -5.34 -20.38 5.97
C TYR A 504 -4.11 -21.24 6.30
N VAL A 505 -2.92 -20.63 6.38
CA VAL A 505 -1.69 -21.31 6.81
C VAL A 505 -0.95 -20.40 7.80
N THR A 506 -0.77 -20.85 9.05
CA THR A 506 0.14 -20.21 10.00
C THR A 506 1.56 -20.73 9.82
N ILE A 507 2.51 -19.82 9.64
CA ILE A 507 3.94 -20.11 9.57
C ILE A 507 4.65 -19.44 10.74
N PHE A 508 5.58 -20.16 11.37
CA PHE A 508 6.40 -19.71 12.50
C PHE A 508 7.86 -19.50 12.06
N PRO A 509 8.22 -18.40 11.36
CA PRO A 509 9.58 -18.17 10.87
C PRO A 509 10.54 -17.74 11.98
N ASN A 510 11.07 -18.72 12.73
CA ASN A 510 12.19 -18.53 13.64
C ASN A 510 13.47 -19.28 13.18
N ALA A 511 13.51 -19.81 11.95
CA ALA A 511 14.68 -20.49 11.38
C ALA A 511 14.75 -20.43 9.83
N THR A 512 13.61 -20.50 9.13
CA THR A 512 13.56 -20.59 7.67
C THR A 512 13.64 -19.22 7.00
N ARG A 513 14.72 -18.93 6.28
CA ARG A 513 14.94 -17.66 5.55
C ARG A 513 14.31 -17.60 4.16
N HIS A 514 14.09 -18.74 3.52
CA HIS A 514 13.45 -18.86 2.22
C HIS A 514 12.36 -19.92 2.32
N LEU A 515 11.12 -19.53 2.02
CA LEU A 515 9.97 -20.42 2.08
C LEU A 515 9.16 -20.31 0.80
N HIS A 516 8.78 -21.46 0.24
CA HIS A 516 7.84 -21.55 -0.86
C HIS A 516 6.51 -22.10 -0.35
N VAL A 517 5.42 -21.39 -0.58
CA VAL A 517 4.05 -21.81 -0.21
C VAL A 517 3.26 -22.04 -1.48
N HIS A 518 2.67 -23.23 -1.61
CA HIS A 518 1.89 -23.62 -2.78
C HIS A 518 0.42 -23.80 -2.41
N PHE A 519 -0.47 -23.12 -3.13
CA PHE A 519 -1.91 -23.16 -2.91
C PHE A 519 -2.64 -23.60 -4.20
N ILE A 520 -3.68 -24.42 -4.03
CA ILE A 520 -4.46 -25.01 -5.12
C ILE A 520 -5.92 -24.58 -4.94
N LEU A 521 -6.45 -23.70 -5.79
CA LEU A 521 -7.82 -23.19 -5.68
C LEU A 521 -8.85 -24.22 -6.19
N PRO A 522 -9.86 -24.60 -5.39
CA PRO A 522 -10.92 -25.51 -5.82
C PRO A 522 -12.00 -24.80 -6.63
N ASP A 523 -12.28 -25.26 -7.86
CA ASP A 523 -13.41 -24.76 -8.65
C ASP A 523 -14.75 -25.23 -8.06
N ILE A 524 -15.53 -24.27 -7.55
CA ILE A 524 -16.90 -24.46 -7.05
C ILE A 524 -17.95 -24.16 -8.14
N HIS A 525 -17.63 -23.30 -9.11
CA HIS A 525 -18.56 -22.80 -10.13
C HIS A 525 -18.87 -23.85 -11.22
N GLU A 526 -17.91 -24.73 -11.54
CA GLU A 526 -18.16 -25.88 -12.40
C GLU A 526 -18.94 -26.98 -11.64
N ARG A 527 -18.62 -27.18 -10.36
CA ARG A 527 -19.28 -28.16 -9.49
C ARG A 527 -20.78 -27.89 -9.30
N MET A 528 -21.19 -26.64 -9.08
CA MET A 528 -22.61 -26.32 -8.91
C MET A 528 -23.44 -26.56 -10.18
N ARG A 529 -22.87 -26.33 -11.37
CA ARG A 529 -23.56 -26.62 -12.65
C ARG A 529 -23.74 -28.12 -12.88
N ARG A 530 -22.75 -28.96 -12.55
CA ARG A 530 -22.84 -30.43 -12.70
C ARG A 530 -23.77 -31.09 -11.67
N ALA A 531 -23.86 -30.56 -10.45
CA ALA A 531 -24.65 -31.16 -9.35
C ALA A 531 -26.18 -31.20 -9.57
N ILE A 532 -26.71 -30.35 -10.46
CA ILE A 532 -28.15 -30.29 -10.76
C ILE A 532 -28.62 -31.49 -11.61
N TYR A 533 -27.72 -32.15 -12.35
CA TYR A 533 -28.11 -33.03 -13.46
C TYR A 533 -28.30 -34.53 -13.13
N TYR A 534 -27.81 -35.04 -11.99
CA TYR A 534 -27.87 -36.49 -11.69
C TYR A 534 -28.42 -36.84 -10.30
N ARG A 535 -29.74 -36.97 -10.20
CA ARG A 535 -30.41 -37.81 -9.19
C ARG A 535 -30.76 -39.19 -9.78
N ARG A 536 -30.03 -40.26 -9.41
CA ARG A 536 -30.60 -41.56 -8.94
C ARG A 536 -29.60 -42.73 -8.87
N LYS A 537 -29.95 -43.66 -7.97
CA LYS A 537 -29.52 -45.07 -7.82
C LYS A 537 -28.10 -45.37 -7.30
N TRP A 538 -28.09 -45.77 -6.03
CA TRP A 538 -27.03 -46.53 -5.38
C TRP A 538 -27.14 -48.03 -5.67
N ARG A 539 -26.01 -48.74 -5.76
CA ARG A 539 -25.89 -50.18 -5.45
C ARG A 539 -24.49 -50.47 -4.92
N LEU A 540 -24.41 -51.11 -3.76
CA LEU A 540 -23.15 -51.60 -3.18
C LEU A 540 -22.58 -52.78 -3.98
N ARG A 541 -21.26 -52.83 -4.11
CA ARG A 541 -20.48 -54.08 -4.13
C ARG A 541 -19.19 -53.86 -3.34
N VAL A 542 -18.83 -54.86 -2.54
CA VAL A 542 -17.60 -54.91 -1.75
C VAL A 542 -16.71 -55.99 -2.35
N GLN A 543 -15.41 -55.72 -2.49
CA GLN A 543 -14.40 -56.76 -2.71
C GLN A 543 -13.07 -56.34 -2.06
N HIS A 544 -12.42 -57.29 -1.38
CA HIS A 544 -11.08 -57.18 -0.81
C HIS A 544 -10.02 -57.68 -1.81
N PHE A 545 -8.75 -57.32 -1.57
CA PHE A 545 -7.52 -58.15 -1.49
C PHE A 545 -6.30 -57.28 -1.85
N ILE A 546 -5.49 -56.89 -0.86
CA ILE A 546 -4.19 -57.47 -0.41
C ILE A 546 -3.00 -57.15 -1.34
N CYS A 547 -1.90 -56.75 -0.69
CA CYS A 547 -0.69 -56.16 -1.27
C CYS A 547 0.15 -57.08 -2.16
N SER A 548 0.98 -56.44 -3.00
CA SER A 548 2.43 -56.61 -2.97
C SER A 548 3.09 -55.23 -2.97
#